data_AF-A0A924MAT6-F1
#
_entry.id   AF-A0A924MAT6-F1
#
_cell.length_a   1.000
_cell.length_b   1.000
_cell.length_c   1.000
_cell.angle_alpha   90.00
_cell.angle_beta   90.00
_cell.angle_gamma   90.00
#
_symmetry.space_group_name_H-M   'P 1'
#
loop_
_entity.id
_entity.type
_entity.pdbx_description
1 polymer ?
#
loop_
_entity_poly.entity_id
_entity_poly.type
_entity_poly.pdbx_seq_one_letter_code
_entity_poly.pdbx_strand_id
1 'polypeptide(L)'
;PTFKMVKDNNATDGPVNIFSSTFKDGVRTFNTKVWDSASYYFKFAVTYSDYLFQNKWLKSEAPFDTTSILYAGYSAQNALKVDDAIKYYARLMDNKVADANYIELYKYVLLQYIKKNDKATFEKYLAVSKVAYPKENWEDYEIEFVNKNFSLKDKVALYDKEDAAGTLSGAKYLQYADVFVNIPKDDKAKMDSLTLDQYQHKALNAFKKAAAKDTTDGIAYFNVGIIYYNIYGVYDDRAIENRKALQELNTNHSVEKDPKKKPAAEAKFKEQTDAVKKLNQDLDKPMTESVDGCIVYIEKSYNILKDKKDLNSVEKSCLRKSVDFLANMYAIKRDKARGKDPKAYDVYDAKYNFYDKLHK
;
A
#
# COMPACT_ATOMS: atom_id res chain seq x y z
N PRO A 1 -0.96 -44.29 18.88
CA PRO A 1 -1.19 -45.71 19.28
C PRO A 1 -1.28 -46.59 18.03
N THR A 2 -0.58 -47.72 18.00
CA THR A 2 -0.71 -48.69 16.90
C THR A 2 -2.03 -49.45 17.07
N PHE A 3 -3.00 -49.27 16.18
CA PHE A 3 -4.30 -49.96 16.17
C PHE A 3 -4.19 -51.45 15.79
N LYS A 4 -3.04 -52.07 16.05
CA LYS A 4 -2.72 -53.43 15.67
C LYS A 4 -3.75 -54.42 16.23
N MET A 5 -4.07 -54.32 17.52
CA MET A 5 -5.10 -55.17 18.14
C MET A 5 -6.51 -54.96 17.58
N VAL A 6 -6.83 -53.75 17.11
CA VAL A 6 -8.16 -53.49 16.50
C VAL A 6 -8.26 -54.17 15.15
N LYS A 7 -7.19 -54.10 14.35
CA LYS A 7 -7.11 -54.77 13.05
C LYS A 7 -7.09 -56.30 13.20
N ASP A 8 -6.24 -56.81 14.09
CA ASP A 8 -6.03 -58.25 14.28
C ASP A 8 -7.28 -58.97 14.81
N ASN A 9 -8.18 -58.24 15.48
CA ASN A 9 -9.44 -58.78 16.02
C ASN A 9 -10.70 -58.33 15.26
N ASN A 10 -10.56 -57.69 14.09
CA ASN A 10 -11.68 -57.12 13.32
C ASN A 10 -12.62 -56.22 14.16
N ALA A 11 -12.08 -55.50 15.14
CA ALA A 11 -12.84 -54.73 16.14
C ALA A 11 -13.06 -53.27 15.71
N THR A 12 -13.33 -53.04 14.41
CA THR A 12 -13.44 -51.70 13.82
C THR A 12 -14.66 -50.91 14.31
N ASP A 13 -15.65 -51.59 14.89
CA ASP A 13 -16.89 -50.99 15.38
C ASP A 13 -16.67 -49.96 16.48
N GLY A 14 -15.65 -50.14 17.34
CA GLY A 14 -15.35 -49.19 18.42
C GLY A 14 -15.00 -47.79 17.88
N PRO A 15 -13.94 -47.66 17.06
CA PRO A 15 -13.59 -46.40 16.39
C PRO A 15 -14.72 -45.81 15.54
N VAL A 16 -15.50 -46.65 14.84
CA VAL A 16 -16.66 -46.20 14.05
C VAL A 16 -17.73 -45.60 14.96
N ASN A 17 -18.09 -46.26 16.07
CA ASN A 17 -19.09 -45.77 17.03
C ASN A 17 -18.65 -44.47 17.70
N ILE A 18 -17.36 -44.32 18.04
CA ILE A 18 -16.84 -43.07 18.61
C ILE A 18 -16.92 -41.94 17.58
N PHE A 19 -16.49 -42.19 16.34
CA PHE A 19 -16.66 -41.23 15.25
C PHE A 19 -18.13 -40.81 15.09
N SER A 20 -19.05 -41.76 14.95
CA SER A 20 -20.47 -41.46 14.75
C SER A 20 -21.09 -40.71 15.92
N SER A 21 -20.78 -41.09 17.16
CA SER A 21 -21.29 -40.40 18.35
C SER A 21 -20.76 -38.97 18.44
N THR A 22 -19.44 -38.79 18.30
CA THR A 22 -18.82 -37.47 18.40
C THR A 22 -19.23 -36.56 17.25
N PHE A 23 -19.39 -37.08 16.04
CA PHE A 23 -19.93 -36.31 14.91
C PHE A 23 -21.37 -35.86 15.18
N LYS A 24 -22.24 -36.75 15.68
CA LYS A 24 -23.64 -36.43 16.02
C LYS A 24 -23.74 -35.39 17.13
N ASP A 25 -22.92 -35.51 18.17
CA ASP A 25 -22.85 -34.54 19.26
C ASP A 25 -22.31 -33.18 18.79
N GLY A 26 -21.33 -33.19 17.87
CA GLY A 26 -20.83 -32.03 17.16
C GLY A 26 -21.93 -31.31 16.39
N VAL A 27 -22.68 -32.03 15.55
CA VAL A 27 -23.82 -31.47 14.80
C VAL A 27 -24.88 -30.89 15.72
N ARG A 28 -25.24 -31.59 16.81
CA ARG A 28 -26.21 -31.09 17.79
C ARG A 28 -25.76 -29.75 18.38
N THR A 29 -24.52 -29.68 18.86
CA THR A 29 -23.98 -28.48 19.51
C THR A 29 -23.68 -27.35 18.53
N PHE A 30 -23.35 -27.67 17.28
CA PHE A 30 -23.23 -26.70 16.19
C PHE A 30 -24.55 -26.02 15.88
N ASN A 31 -25.61 -26.81 15.73
CA ASN A 31 -26.95 -26.28 15.41
C ASN A 31 -27.49 -25.41 16.54
N THR A 32 -27.11 -25.68 17.79
CA THR A 32 -27.44 -24.82 18.95
C THR A 32 -26.39 -23.73 19.22
N LYS A 33 -25.42 -23.53 18.32
CA LYS A 33 -24.38 -22.49 18.39
C LYS A 33 -23.51 -22.53 19.65
N VAL A 34 -23.39 -23.70 20.27
CA VAL A 34 -22.48 -23.93 21.41
C VAL A 34 -21.10 -24.27 20.85
N TRP A 35 -20.41 -23.24 20.36
CA TRP A 35 -19.22 -23.39 19.51
C TRP A 35 -18.05 -24.11 20.18
N ASP A 36 -17.82 -23.87 21.47
CA ASP A 36 -16.77 -24.57 22.22
C ASP A 36 -17.00 -26.07 22.26
N SER A 37 -18.23 -26.49 22.56
CA SER A 37 -18.63 -27.89 22.58
C SER A 37 -18.61 -28.50 21.19
N ALA A 38 -19.11 -27.78 20.18
CA ALA A 38 -19.06 -28.24 18.79
C ALA A 38 -17.61 -28.46 18.34
N SER A 39 -16.73 -27.51 18.62
CA SER A 39 -15.29 -27.60 18.33
C SER A 39 -14.65 -28.80 19.04
N TYR A 40 -15.01 -29.03 20.31
CA TYR A 40 -14.56 -30.20 21.07
C TYR A 40 -14.99 -31.51 20.40
N TYR A 41 -16.28 -31.68 20.13
CA TYR A 41 -16.81 -32.92 19.55
C TYR A 41 -16.29 -33.17 18.13
N PHE A 42 -16.23 -32.14 17.28
CA PHE A 42 -15.69 -32.30 15.94
C PHE A 42 -14.18 -32.56 15.92
N LYS A 43 -13.41 -32.06 16.89
CA LYS A 43 -11.99 -32.46 17.05
C LYS A 43 -11.85 -33.97 17.23
N PHE A 44 -12.72 -34.58 18.06
CA PHE A 44 -12.72 -36.04 18.21
C PHE A 44 -13.22 -36.73 16.94
N ALA A 45 -14.28 -36.21 16.30
CA ALA A 45 -14.76 -36.76 15.03
C ALA A 45 -13.64 -36.78 13.97
N VAL A 46 -12.88 -35.69 13.81
CA VAL A 46 -11.70 -35.63 12.91
C VAL A 46 -10.63 -36.65 13.32
N THR A 47 -10.31 -36.75 14.61
CA THR A 47 -9.28 -37.68 15.09
C THR A 47 -9.63 -39.12 14.76
N TYR A 48 -10.88 -39.52 15.01
CA TYR A 48 -11.32 -40.89 14.74
C TYR A 48 -11.53 -41.13 13.26
N SER A 49 -12.05 -40.17 12.49
CA SER A 49 -12.14 -40.33 11.05
C SER A 49 -10.76 -40.49 10.42
N ASP A 50 -9.73 -39.76 10.86
CA ASP A 50 -8.35 -39.97 10.41
C ASP A 50 -7.88 -41.41 10.59
N TYR A 51 -8.16 -42.02 11.75
CA TYR A 51 -7.84 -43.44 11.97
C TYR A 51 -8.61 -44.37 11.02
N LEU A 52 -9.91 -44.09 10.80
CA LEU A 52 -10.75 -44.90 9.92
C LEU A 52 -10.25 -44.85 8.45
N PHE A 53 -9.89 -43.66 7.96
CA PHE A 53 -9.37 -43.46 6.60
C PHE A 53 -7.96 -44.03 6.42
N GLN A 54 -7.02 -43.74 7.34
CA GLN A 54 -5.64 -44.24 7.28
C GLN A 54 -5.57 -45.77 7.28
N ASN A 55 -6.48 -46.44 7.98
CA ASN A 55 -6.54 -47.90 8.06
C ASN A 55 -7.45 -48.55 7.00
N LYS A 56 -8.08 -47.76 6.12
CA LYS A 56 -9.04 -48.23 5.09
C LYS A 56 -10.19 -49.05 5.67
N TRP A 57 -10.70 -48.65 6.84
CA TRP A 57 -11.83 -49.33 7.49
C TRP A 57 -13.20 -48.84 7.01
N LEU A 58 -13.22 -47.78 6.21
CA LEU A 58 -14.43 -47.31 5.53
C LEU A 58 -14.41 -47.75 4.08
N LYS A 59 -15.59 -48.09 3.55
CA LYS A 59 -15.81 -48.26 2.10
C LYS A 59 -15.97 -46.88 1.46
N SER A 60 -14.91 -46.08 1.50
CA SER A 60 -14.86 -44.75 0.90
C SER A 60 -13.62 -44.65 0.02
N GLU A 61 -13.79 -44.05 -1.17
CA GLU A 61 -12.69 -43.71 -2.06
C GLU A 61 -12.09 -42.34 -1.72
N ALA A 62 -12.75 -41.55 -0.86
CA ALA A 62 -12.22 -40.27 -0.43
C ALA A 62 -10.92 -40.47 0.38
N PRO A 63 -9.92 -39.58 0.23
CA PRO A 63 -8.65 -39.72 0.92
C PRO A 63 -8.74 -39.35 2.41
N PHE A 64 -9.74 -38.55 2.83
CA PHE A 64 -10.00 -38.14 4.20
C PHE A 64 -11.40 -37.53 4.34
N ASP A 65 -11.81 -37.28 5.58
CA ASP A 65 -13.11 -36.69 5.93
C ASP A 65 -13.11 -35.16 5.83
N THR A 66 -13.51 -34.63 4.67
CA THR A 66 -13.62 -33.17 4.46
C THR A 66 -14.68 -32.53 5.35
N THR A 67 -15.79 -33.21 5.61
CA THR A 67 -16.93 -32.69 6.36
C THR A 67 -16.57 -32.43 7.82
N SER A 68 -16.04 -33.43 8.54
CA SER A 68 -15.68 -33.23 9.94
C SER A 68 -14.60 -32.16 10.11
N ILE A 69 -13.65 -32.07 9.17
CA ILE A 69 -12.61 -31.05 9.19
C ILE A 69 -13.21 -29.65 8.99
N LEU A 70 -14.13 -29.48 8.03
CA LEU A 70 -14.81 -28.20 7.81
C LEU A 70 -15.58 -27.75 9.06
N TYR A 71 -16.37 -28.66 9.64
CA TYR A 71 -17.15 -28.37 10.84
C TYR A 71 -16.27 -28.10 12.07
N ALA A 72 -15.13 -28.80 12.21
CA ALA A 72 -14.15 -28.53 13.25
C ALA A 72 -13.53 -27.13 13.10
N GLY A 73 -13.14 -26.76 11.88
CA GLY A 73 -12.60 -25.44 11.55
C GLY A 73 -13.60 -24.31 11.82
N TYR A 74 -14.83 -24.45 11.34
CA TYR A 74 -15.88 -23.46 11.54
C TYR A 74 -16.26 -23.30 13.01
N SER A 75 -16.39 -24.41 13.73
CA SER A 75 -16.70 -24.37 15.16
C SER A 75 -15.57 -23.73 15.96
N ALA A 76 -14.31 -24.05 15.64
CA ALA A 76 -13.14 -23.43 16.26
C ALA A 76 -13.08 -21.92 15.97
N GLN A 77 -13.37 -21.51 14.73
CA GLN A 77 -13.42 -20.10 14.33
C GLN A 77 -14.46 -19.33 15.18
N ASN A 78 -15.67 -19.86 15.31
CA ASN A 78 -16.74 -19.21 16.08
C ASN A 78 -16.52 -19.28 17.59
N ALA A 79 -15.76 -20.27 18.07
CA ALA A 79 -15.28 -20.35 19.45
C ALA A 79 -14.03 -19.47 19.71
N LEU A 80 -13.59 -18.66 18.74
CA LEU A 80 -12.38 -17.83 18.81
C LEU A 80 -11.08 -18.62 19.06
N LYS A 81 -11.07 -19.93 18.76
CA LYS A 81 -9.89 -20.81 18.78
C LYS A 81 -9.16 -20.72 17.45
N VAL A 82 -8.52 -19.57 17.22
CA VAL A 82 -7.92 -19.21 15.93
C VAL A 82 -6.92 -20.25 15.44
N ASP A 83 -6.04 -20.75 16.30
CA ASP A 83 -5.02 -21.74 15.90
C ASP A 83 -5.63 -23.08 15.48
N ASP A 84 -6.66 -23.54 16.19
CA ASP A 84 -7.40 -24.75 15.82
C ASP A 84 -8.14 -24.55 14.49
N ALA A 85 -8.79 -23.39 14.29
CA ALA A 85 -9.47 -23.08 13.05
C ALA A 85 -8.52 -23.12 11.85
N ILE A 86 -7.39 -22.40 11.94
CA ILE A 86 -6.38 -22.37 10.89
C ILE A 86 -5.84 -23.78 10.65
N LYS A 87 -5.58 -24.58 11.68
CA LYS A 87 -5.10 -25.97 11.53
C LYS A 87 -6.02 -26.80 10.65
N TYR A 88 -7.34 -26.76 10.88
CA TYR A 88 -8.29 -27.53 10.09
C TYR A 88 -8.43 -26.98 8.67
N TYR A 89 -8.53 -25.66 8.51
CA TYR A 89 -8.66 -25.02 7.21
C TYR A 89 -7.41 -25.18 6.33
N ALA A 90 -6.21 -25.01 6.91
CA ALA A 90 -4.94 -25.27 6.25
C ALA A 90 -4.86 -26.70 5.71
N ARG A 91 -5.36 -27.69 6.47
CA ARG A 91 -5.41 -29.08 6.02
C ARG A 91 -6.30 -29.26 4.78
N LEU A 92 -7.44 -28.55 4.71
CA LEU A 92 -8.29 -28.55 3.51
C LEU A 92 -7.58 -27.88 2.32
N MET A 93 -6.92 -26.75 2.54
CA MET A 93 -6.16 -26.02 1.51
C MET A 93 -4.96 -26.83 0.98
N ASP A 94 -4.18 -27.44 1.86
CA ASP A 94 -3.01 -28.26 1.50
C ASP A 94 -3.40 -29.49 0.67
N ASN A 95 -4.64 -29.97 0.85
CA ASN A 95 -5.22 -31.06 0.05
C ASN A 95 -6.04 -30.58 -1.15
N LYS A 96 -5.95 -29.28 -1.49
CA LYS A 96 -6.61 -28.66 -2.65
C LYS A 96 -8.14 -28.84 -2.66
N VAL A 97 -8.76 -28.90 -1.48
CA VAL A 97 -10.22 -28.92 -1.37
C VAL A 97 -10.73 -27.54 -1.74
N ALA A 98 -11.37 -27.44 -2.90
CA ALA A 98 -11.85 -26.18 -3.46
C ALA A 98 -13.18 -26.40 -4.18
N ASP A 99 -14.21 -25.72 -3.69
CA ASP A 99 -15.46 -25.42 -4.40
C ASP A 99 -16.05 -24.12 -3.81
N ALA A 100 -17.25 -23.73 -4.25
CA ALA A 100 -17.90 -22.50 -3.80
C ALA A 100 -18.14 -22.42 -2.28
N ASN A 101 -18.27 -23.56 -1.58
CA ASN A 101 -18.52 -23.62 -0.15
C ASN A 101 -17.25 -23.43 0.70
N TYR A 102 -16.06 -23.56 0.09
CA TYR A 102 -14.79 -23.49 0.83
C TYR A 102 -14.09 -22.15 0.69
N ILE A 103 -14.50 -21.25 -0.20
CA ILE A 103 -13.74 -20.00 -0.45
C ILE A 103 -13.50 -19.16 0.81
N GLU A 104 -14.48 -19.08 1.71
CA GLU A 104 -14.37 -18.24 2.91
C GLU A 104 -13.32 -18.74 3.91
N LEU A 105 -12.98 -20.04 3.92
CA LEU A 105 -11.88 -20.53 4.76
C LEU A 105 -10.51 -20.13 4.22
N TYR A 106 -10.34 -20.04 2.89
CA TYR A 106 -9.10 -19.58 2.26
C TYR A 106 -8.85 -18.11 2.64
N LYS A 107 -9.89 -17.28 2.50
CA LYS A 107 -9.88 -15.87 2.93
C LYS A 107 -9.57 -15.75 4.42
N TYR A 108 -10.23 -16.55 5.27
CA TYR A 108 -9.98 -16.57 6.70
C TYR A 108 -8.52 -16.86 7.04
N VAL A 109 -7.93 -17.91 6.44
CA VAL A 109 -6.54 -18.30 6.69
C VAL A 109 -5.58 -17.17 6.35
N LEU A 110 -5.75 -16.50 5.20
CA LEU A 110 -4.94 -15.34 4.82
C LEU A 110 -5.07 -14.19 5.82
N LEU A 111 -6.30 -13.83 6.24
CA LEU A 111 -6.54 -12.80 7.24
C LEU A 111 -5.87 -13.10 8.59
N GLN A 112 -5.86 -14.36 9.01
CA GLN A 112 -5.18 -14.71 10.26
C GLN A 112 -3.67 -14.59 10.13
N TYR A 113 -3.07 -15.00 9.01
CA TYR A 113 -1.63 -14.84 8.81
C TYR A 113 -1.19 -13.39 8.59
N ILE A 114 -2.07 -12.54 8.04
CA ILE A 114 -1.91 -11.08 8.08
C ILE A 114 -1.85 -10.59 9.53
N LYS A 115 -2.80 -10.98 10.37
CA LYS A 115 -2.82 -10.58 11.79
C LYS A 115 -1.61 -11.08 12.59
N LYS A 116 -1.12 -12.28 12.27
CA LYS A 116 0.04 -12.89 12.92
C LYS A 116 1.39 -12.36 12.41
N ASN A 117 1.39 -11.58 11.32
CA ASN A 117 2.61 -11.16 10.62
C ASN A 117 3.53 -12.34 10.25
N ASP A 118 2.94 -13.46 9.81
CA ASP A 118 3.70 -14.62 9.34
C ASP A 118 3.77 -14.62 7.81
N LYS A 119 4.80 -13.94 7.30
CA LYS A 119 4.99 -13.74 5.85
C LYS A 119 5.13 -15.05 5.08
N ALA A 120 5.96 -15.96 5.57
CA ALA A 120 6.27 -17.20 4.85
C ALA A 120 5.01 -18.06 4.68
N THR A 121 4.22 -18.17 5.75
CA THR A 121 2.99 -18.96 5.71
C THR A 121 1.87 -18.24 4.94
N PHE A 122 1.79 -16.91 5.04
CA PHE A 122 0.91 -16.10 4.20
C PHE A 122 1.19 -16.31 2.71
N GLU A 123 2.45 -16.19 2.28
CA GLU A 123 2.85 -16.36 0.87
C GLU A 123 2.55 -17.78 0.36
N LYS A 124 2.80 -18.81 1.19
CA LYS A 124 2.42 -20.20 0.88
C LYS A 124 0.93 -20.30 0.56
N TYR A 125 0.07 -19.87 1.48
CA TYR A 125 -1.37 -20.03 1.32
C TYR A 125 -1.97 -19.09 0.28
N LEU A 126 -1.37 -17.93 0.05
CA LEU A 126 -1.77 -17.03 -1.03
C LEU A 126 -1.56 -17.70 -2.40
N ALA A 127 -0.43 -18.37 -2.61
CA ALA A 127 -0.17 -19.13 -3.84
C ALA A 127 -1.20 -20.25 -4.02
N VAL A 128 -1.54 -20.96 -2.94
CA VAL A 128 -2.59 -22.00 -2.96
C VAL A 128 -3.97 -21.40 -3.31
N SER A 129 -4.33 -20.25 -2.72
CA SER A 129 -5.59 -19.54 -3.00
C SER A 129 -5.70 -19.08 -4.46
N LYS A 130 -4.64 -18.52 -5.03
CA LYS A 130 -4.60 -18.08 -6.44
C LYS A 130 -4.84 -19.24 -7.41
N VAL A 131 -4.34 -20.43 -7.10
CA VAL A 131 -4.57 -21.64 -7.92
C VAL A 131 -6.00 -22.16 -7.75
N ALA A 132 -6.51 -22.22 -6.52
CA ALA A 132 -7.84 -22.75 -6.23
C ALA A 132 -8.97 -21.86 -6.80
N TYR A 133 -8.78 -20.53 -6.77
CA TYR A 133 -9.81 -19.56 -7.12
C TYR A 133 -9.21 -18.41 -7.94
N PRO A 134 -8.86 -18.63 -9.21
CA PRO A 134 -8.13 -17.66 -10.03
C PRO A 134 -8.93 -16.39 -10.39
N LYS A 135 -10.25 -16.38 -10.14
CA LYS A 135 -11.14 -15.23 -10.40
C LYS A 135 -11.27 -14.26 -9.23
N GLU A 136 -10.78 -14.62 -8.06
CA GLU A 136 -10.88 -13.80 -6.86
C GLU A 136 -9.76 -12.74 -6.81
N ASN A 137 -10.07 -11.60 -6.18
CA ASN A 137 -9.10 -10.53 -6.02
C ASN A 137 -8.15 -10.79 -4.84
N TRP A 138 -7.20 -11.70 -5.02
CA TRP A 138 -6.22 -12.04 -4.00
C TRP A 138 -5.21 -10.91 -3.72
N GLU A 139 -5.08 -9.94 -4.62
CA GLU A 139 -4.17 -8.81 -4.47
C GLU A 139 -4.52 -7.97 -3.23
N ASP A 140 -5.81 -7.84 -2.88
CA ASP A 140 -6.26 -7.12 -1.68
C ASP A 140 -5.62 -7.66 -0.39
N TYR A 141 -5.42 -8.97 -0.29
CA TYR A 141 -4.78 -9.60 0.88
C TYR A 141 -3.28 -9.32 0.93
N GLU A 142 -2.60 -9.30 -0.22
CA GLU A 142 -1.19 -8.91 -0.29
C GLU A 142 -1.00 -7.47 0.18
N ILE A 143 -1.88 -6.59 -0.29
CA ILE A 143 -1.89 -5.17 0.08
C ILE A 143 -2.16 -5.02 1.58
N GLU A 144 -3.14 -5.74 2.12
CA GLU A 144 -3.44 -5.70 3.56
C GLU A 144 -2.25 -6.22 4.39
N PHE A 145 -1.59 -7.29 3.95
CA PHE A 145 -0.39 -7.81 4.61
C PHE A 145 0.70 -6.75 4.66
N VAL A 146 1.03 -6.14 3.52
CA VAL A 146 2.04 -5.07 3.44
C VAL A 146 1.61 -3.88 4.29
N ASN A 147 0.36 -3.44 4.20
CA ASN A 147 -0.10 -2.25 4.91
C ASN A 147 -0.04 -2.39 6.42
N LYS A 148 -0.39 -3.57 6.93
CA LYS A 148 -0.44 -3.84 8.37
C LYS A 148 0.93 -4.13 8.96
N ASN A 149 1.78 -4.83 8.22
CA ASN A 149 2.97 -5.46 8.80
C ASN A 149 4.29 -4.82 8.38
N PHE A 150 4.31 -3.97 7.35
CA PHE A 150 5.55 -3.40 6.82
C PHE A 150 5.71 -1.97 7.32
N SER A 151 6.94 -1.63 7.74
CA SER A 151 7.31 -0.23 7.90
C SER A 151 7.32 0.47 6.55
N LEU A 152 7.21 1.80 6.52
CA LEU A 152 7.27 2.55 5.27
C LEU A 152 8.58 2.29 4.48
N LYS A 153 9.69 2.08 5.19
CA LYS A 153 10.97 1.68 4.61
C LYS A 153 10.90 0.30 3.94
N ASP A 154 10.27 -0.67 4.59
CA ASP A 154 10.09 -2.02 4.02
C ASP A 154 9.18 -1.98 2.79
N LYS A 155 8.16 -1.09 2.79
CA LYS A 155 7.31 -0.86 1.61
C LYS A 155 8.09 -0.27 0.44
N VAL A 156 9.03 0.64 0.69
CA VAL A 156 9.94 1.14 -0.36
C VAL A 156 10.84 0.02 -0.91
N ALA A 157 11.42 -0.80 -0.04
CA ALA A 157 12.27 -1.91 -0.47
C ALA A 157 11.48 -2.94 -1.30
N LEU A 158 10.23 -3.21 -0.91
CA LEU A 158 9.34 -4.09 -1.67
C LEU A 158 8.98 -3.49 -3.03
N TYR A 159 8.60 -2.21 -3.07
CA TYR A 159 8.34 -1.48 -4.31
C TYR A 159 9.53 -1.58 -5.26
N ASP A 160 10.73 -1.24 -4.80
CA ASP A 160 11.95 -1.24 -5.63
C ASP A 160 12.25 -2.65 -6.19
N LYS A 161 12.05 -3.69 -5.38
CA LYS A 161 12.22 -5.09 -5.81
C LYS A 161 11.21 -5.49 -6.89
N GLU A 162 9.92 -5.23 -6.67
CA GLU A 162 8.86 -5.64 -7.59
C GLU A 162 8.87 -4.82 -8.89
N ASP A 163 9.22 -3.54 -8.78
CA ASP A 163 9.40 -2.65 -9.92
C ASP A 163 10.57 -3.11 -10.80
N ALA A 164 11.70 -3.49 -10.20
CA ALA A 164 12.83 -4.06 -10.92
C ALA A 164 12.49 -5.40 -11.61
N ALA A 165 11.55 -6.18 -11.06
CA ALA A 165 11.05 -7.39 -11.70
C ALA A 165 10.12 -7.10 -12.90
N GLY A 166 9.60 -5.87 -13.03
CA GLY A 166 8.75 -5.46 -14.15
C GLY A 166 7.33 -6.05 -14.12
N THR A 167 6.92 -6.65 -13.01
CA THR A 167 5.65 -7.39 -12.89
C THR A 167 4.49 -6.55 -12.33
N LEU A 168 4.73 -5.28 -12.01
CA LEU A 168 3.71 -4.41 -11.41
C LEU A 168 2.62 -3.99 -12.41
N SER A 169 1.37 -4.17 -12.01
CA SER A 169 0.18 -3.65 -12.69
C SER A 169 0.03 -2.14 -12.46
N GLY A 170 -0.79 -1.47 -13.29
CA GLY A 170 -1.12 -0.06 -13.09
C GLY A 170 -1.76 0.20 -11.72
N ALA A 171 -2.68 -0.67 -11.29
CA ALA A 171 -3.32 -0.60 -9.99
C ALA A 171 -2.31 -0.71 -8.83
N LYS A 172 -1.34 -1.63 -8.92
CA LYS A 172 -0.33 -1.81 -7.88
C LYS A 172 0.63 -0.61 -7.79
N TYR A 173 0.97 0.01 -8.93
CA TYR A 173 1.69 1.29 -8.92
C TYR A 173 0.90 2.40 -8.22
N LEU A 174 -0.41 2.53 -8.47
CA LEU A 174 -1.25 3.53 -7.79
C LEU A 174 -1.30 3.32 -6.28
N GLN A 175 -1.36 2.07 -5.82
CA GLN A 175 -1.38 1.74 -4.40
C GLN A 175 -0.06 2.09 -3.71
N TYR A 176 1.08 1.74 -4.30
CA TYR A 176 2.38 2.16 -3.76
C TYR A 176 2.50 3.68 -3.70
N ALA A 177 2.03 4.36 -4.75
CA ALA A 177 2.04 5.81 -4.78
C ALA A 177 1.20 6.40 -3.65
N ASP A 178 -0.02 5.89 -3.44
CA ASP A 178 -0.91 6.33 -2.36
C ASP A 178 -0.27 6.15 -0.97
N VAL A 179 0.36 5.00 -0.72
CA VAL A 179 1.09 4.71 0.51
C VAL A 179 2.22 5.72 0.77
N PHE A 180 2.95 6.11 -0.26
CA PHE A 180 4.08 7.04 -0.13
C PHE A 180 3.63 8.51 0.01
N VAL A 181 2.40 8.84 -0.40
CA VAL A 181 1.81 10.17 -0.22
C VAL A 181 1.11 10.30 1.13
N ASN A 182 0.30 9.30 1.49
CA ASN A 182 -0.56 9.28 2.65
C ASN A 182 0.17 8.70 3.87
N ILE A 183 1.36 9.23 4.16
CA ILE A 183 2.13 8.86 5.35
C ILE A 183 1.29 9.18 6.60
N PRO A 184 1.08 8.22 7.52
CA PRO A 184 0.33 8.46 8.75
C PRO A 184 0.85 9.68 9.51
N LYS A 185 -0.06 10.48 10.09
CA LYS A 185 0.28 11.76 10.74
C LYS A 185 1.39 11.61 11.80
N ASP A 186 1.33 10.56 12.61
CA ASP A 186 2.28 10.31 13.69
C ASP A 186 3.67 9.92 13.17
N ASP A 187 3.74 9.29 12.00
CA ASP A 187 5.01 8.98 11.33
C ASP A 187 5.56 10.22 10.62
N LYS A 188 4.68 10.96 9.94
CA LYS A 188 5.02 12.21 9.27
C LYS A 188 5.60 13.25 10.24
N ALA A 189 5.07 13.34 11.45
CA ALA A 189 5.55 14.27 12.49
C ALA A 189 6.99 13.98 12.97
N LYS A 190 7.51 12.77 12.70
CA LYS A 190 8.87 12.35 13.08
C LYS A 190 9.88 12.47 11.93
N MET A 191 9.43 12.91 10.75
CA MET A 191 10.27 13.00 9.55
C MET A 191 10.69 14.44 9.29
N ASP A 192 11.95 14.62 8.93
CA ASP A 192 12.44 15.89 8.42
C ASP A 192 11.97 16.12 6.97
N SER A 193 12.16 17.35 6.48
CA SER A 193 11.78 17.72 5.13
C SER A 193 12.49 16.85 4.07
N LEU A 194 13.73 16.40 4.32
CA LEU A 194 14.49 15.58 3.38
C LEU A 194 13.90 14.17 3.24
N THR A 195 13.49 13.58 4.34
CA THR A 195 12.85 12.26 4.38
C THR A 195 11.49 12.30 3.69
N LEU A 196 10.70 13.36 3.94
CA LEU A 196 9.41 13.55 3.27
C LEU A 196 9.58 13.69 1.76
N ASP A 197 10.58 14.44 1.31
CA ASP A 197 10.92 14.63 -0.10
C ASP A 197 11.28 13.30 -0.80
N GLN A 198 12.01 12.41 -0.13
CA GLN A 198 12.32 11.07 -0.65
C GLN A 198 11.05 10.25 -0.91
N TYR A 199 10.07 10.28 0.00
CA TYR A 199 8.80 9.57 -0.20
C TYR A 199 7.94 10.20 -1.30
N GLN A 200 7.91 11.53 -1.41
CA GLN A 200 7.24 12.20 -2.54
C GLN A 200 7.86 11.80 -3.88
N HIS A 201 9.18 11.66 -3.96
CA HIS A 201 9.86 11.18 -5.16
C HIS A 201 9.55 9.71 -5.48
N LYS A 202 9.41 8.86 -4.46
CA LYS A 202 8.95 7.47 -4.64
C LYS A 202 7.51 7.42 -5.15
N ALA A 203 6.61 8.21 -4.56
CA ALA A 203 5.25 8.36 -5.03
C ALA A 203 5.20 8.84 -6.49
N LEU A 204 6.00 9.86 -6.81
CA LEU A 204 6.10 10.42 -8.16
C LEU A 204 6.52 9.35 -9.17
N ASN A 205 7.53 8.55 -8.84
CA ASN A 205 7.99 7.45 -9.70
C ASN A 205 6.86 6.44 -9.94
N ALA A 206 6.16 6.02 -8.87
CA ALA A 206 5.08 5.06 -8.95
C ALA A 206 3.87 5.59 -9.75
N PHE A 207 3.40 6.82 -9.49
CA PHE A 207 2.31 7.43 -10.27
C PHE A 207 2.67 7.59 -11.75
N LYS A 208 3.91 7.98 -12.07
CA LYS A 208 4.35 8.07 -13.48
C LYS A 208 4.28 6.72 -14.19
N LYS A 209 4.65 5.64 -13.48
CA LYS A 209 4.56 4.29 -14.01
C LYS A 209 3.11 3.82 -14.15
N ALA A 210 2.23 4.16 -13.21
CA ALA A 210 0.80 3.92 -13.35
C ALA A 210 0.22 4.64 -14.58
N ALA A 211 0.48 5.95 -14.75
CA ALA A 211 -0.01 6.74 -15.88
C ALA A 211 0.55 6.26 -17.24
N ALA A 212 1.69 5.55 -17.24
CA ALA A 212 2.25 4.94 -18.44
C ALA A 212 1.60 3.60 -18.79
N LYS A 213 0.92 2.94 -17.84
CA LYS A 213 0.17 1.68 -18.10
C LYS A 213 -1.18 1.94 -18.77
N ASP A 214 -1.78 3.10 -18.53
CA ASP A 214 -2.98 3.56 -19.24
C ASP A 214 -2.85 5.04 -19.60
N THR A 215 -2.58 5.31 -20.89
CA THR A 215 -2.40 6.69 -21.38
C THR A 215 -3.70 7.44 -21.59
N THR A 216 -4.84 6.80 -21.36
CA THR A 216 -6.18 7.41 -21.45
C THR A 216 -6.75 7.79 -20.08
N ASP A 217 -6.06 7.39 -19.00
CA ASP A 217 -6.46 7.75 -17.64
C ASP A 217 -5.99 9.17 -17.27
N GLY A 218 -6.89 10.14 -17.48
CA GLY A 218 -6.67 11.53 -17.09
C GLY A 218 -6.45 11.71 -15.58
N ILE A 219 -7.03 10.86 -14.73
CA ILE A 219 -6.85 10.91 -13.27
C ILE A 219 -5.43 10.50 -12.90
N ALA A 220 -4.88 9.47 -13.55
CA ALA A 220 -3.49 9.06 -13.32
C ALA A 220 -2.50 10.20 -13.65
N TYR A 221 -2.69 10.89 -14.78
CA TYR A 221 -1.89 12.08 -15.11
C TYR A 221 -2.08 13.21 -14.10
N PHE A 222 -3.31 13.45 -13.64
CA PHE A 222 -3.61 14.44 -12.62
C PHE A 222 -2.80 14.18 -11.34
N ASN A 223 -2.83 12.94 -10.85
CA ASN A 223 -2.12 12.54 -9.63
C ASN A 223 -0.60 12.78 -9.73
N VAL A 224 0.02 12.49 -10.88
CA VAL A 224 1.44 12.83 -11.10
C VAL A 224 1.69 14.33 -10.96
N GLY A 225 0.83 15.17 -11.58
CA GLY A 225 0.94 16.61 -11.50
C GLY A 225 0.81 17.15 -10.08
N ILE A 226 -0.11 16.60 -9.29
CA ILE A 226 -0.27 16.93 -7.85
C ILE A 226 1.00 16.62 -7.07
N ILE A 227 1.67 15.50 -7.34
CA ILE A 227 2.92 15.18 -6.62
C ILE A 227 4.03 16.15 -7.00
N TYR A 228 4.16 16.53 -8.26
CA TYR A 228 5.08 17.61 -8.65
C TYR A 228 4.78 18.93 -7.92
N TYR A 229 3.50 19.30 -7.78
CA TYR A 229 3.08 20.47 -7.00
C TYR A 229 3.47 20.36 -5.52
N ASN A 230 3.27 19.19 -4.91
CA ASN A 230 3.64 18.95 -3.52
C ASN A 230 5.15 19.03 -3.31
N ILE A 231 5.95 18.45 -4.22
CA ILE A 231 7.41 18.53 -4.21
C ILE A 231 7.87 19.99 -4.34
N TYR A 232 7.25 20.77 -5.22
CA TYR A 232 7.52 22.21 -5.31
C TYR A 232 7.30 22.91 -3.95
N GLY A 233 6.18 22.64 -3.28
CA GLY A 233 5.89 23.22 -1.97
C GLY A 233 6.97 22.91 -0.92
N VAL A 234 7.48 21.67 -0.90
CA VAL A 234 8.58 21.27 -0.01
C VAL A 234 9.85 22.09 -0.29
N TYR A 235 10.19 22.30 -1.56
CA TYR A 235 11.36 23.11 -1.92
C TYR A 235 11.15 24.60 -1.66
N ASP A 236 9.95 25.13 -1.87
CA ASP A 236 9.64 26.53 -1.57
C ASP A 236 9.73 26.82 -0.06
N ASP A 237 9.20 25.93 0.78
CA ASP A 237 9.35 26.02 2.25
C ASP A 237 10.82 26.07 2.67
N ARG A 238 11.67 25.18 2.12
CA ARG A 238 13.13 25.20 2.36
C ARG A 238 13.77 26.51 1.89
N ALA A 239 13.33 27.04 0.75
CA ALA A 239 13.84 28.31 0.24
C ALA A 239 13.43 29.49 1.16
N ILE A 240 12.22 29.47 1.72
CA ILE A 240 11.76 30.44 2.72
C ILE A 240 12.62 30.34 3.99
N GLU A 241 12.90 29.14 4.48
CA GLU A 241 13.75 28.91 5.65
C GLU A 241 15.18 29.42 5.42
N ASN A 242 15.78 29.12 4.27
CA ASN A 242 17.11 29.63 3.91
C ASN A 242 17.14 31.16 3.86
N ARG A 243 16.10 31.80 3.33
CA ARG A 243 15.99 33.28 3.31
C ARG A 243 15.90 33.85 4.73
N LYS A 244 15.13 33.22 5.63
CA LYS A 244 15.04 33.61 7.04
C LYS A 244 16.37 33.45 7.76
N ALA A 245 17.06 32.32 7.56
CA ALA A 245 18.38 32.07 8.14
C ALA A 245 19.41 33.12 7.67
N LEU A 246 19.40 33.47 6.38
CA LEU A 246 20.26 34.53 5.85
C LEU A 246 19.93 35.91 6.45
N GLN A 247 18.64 36.22 6.64
CA GLN A 247 18.21 37.45 7.30
C GLN A 247 18.70 37.49 8.75
N GLU A 248 18.55 36.40 9.50
CA GLU A 248 18.99 36.30 10.89
C GLU A 248 20.52 36.46 11.02
N LEU A 249 21.30 35.83 10.13
CA LEU A 249 22.75 36.04 10.07
C LEU A 249 23.08 37.53 9.86
N ASN A 250 22.42 38.19 8.91
CA ASN A 250 22.65 39.61 8.64
C ASN A 250 22.23 40.52 9.81
N THR A 251 21.11 40.23 10.47
CA THR A 251 20.62 41.01 11.62
C THR A 251 21.55 40.86 12.82
N ASN A 252 22.09 39.67 13.07
CA ASN A 252 22.99 39.39 14.19
C ASN A 252 24.46 39.67 13.87
N HIS A 253 24.76 40.22 12.69
CA HIS A 253 26.13 40.54 12.29
C HIS A 253 26.69 41.68 13.16
N SER A 254 27.71 41.35 13.96
CA SER A 254 28.46 42.35 14.73
C SER A 254 29.75 42.73 14.00
N VAL A 255 29.97 44.04 13.87
CA VAL A 255 31.18 44.57 13.24
C VAL A 255 32.31 44.56 14.27
N GLU A 256 33.32 43.71 14.06
CA GLU A 256 34.56 43.73 14.84
C GLU A 256 35.33 45.04 14.57
N LYS A 257 35.66 45.75 15.66
CA LYS A 257 36.31 47.06 15.61
C LYS A 257 37.84 46.96 15.67
N ASP A 258 38.39 45.87 16.18
CA ASP A 258 39.83 45.60 16.19
C ASP A 258 40.33 45.33 14.76
N PRO A 259 41.20 46.20 14.18
CA PRO A 259 41.66 46.05 12.80
C PRO A 259 42.39 44.72 12.52
N LYS A 260 42.99 44.09 13.53
CA LYS A 260 43.68 42.80 13.36
C LYS A 260 42.71 41.62 13.35
N LYS A 261 41.58 41.72 14.05
CA LYS A 261 40.57 40.66 14.14
C LYS A 261 39.46 40.79 13.10
N LYS A 262 39.23 42.01 12.60
CA LYS A 262 38.20 42.33 11.61
C LYS A 262 38.24 41.45 10.35
N PRO A 263 39.40 41.21 9.69
CA PRO A 263 39.44 40.38 8.49
C PRO A 263 38.98 38.94 8.73
N ALA A 264 39.35 38.36 9.88
CA ALA A 264 38.95 37.00 10.25
C ALA A 264 37.45 36.92 10.57
N ALA A 265 36.90 37.93 11.26
CA ALA A 265 35.47 38.02 11.56
C ALA A 265 34.62 38.17 10.29
N GLU A 266 35.03 39.04 9.36
CA GLU A 266 34.37 39.22 8.06
C GLU A 266 34.45 37.98 7.19
N ALA A 267 35.61 37.31 7.14
CA ALA A 267 35.77 36.06 6.40
C ALA A 267 34.83 34.97 6.92
N LYS A 268 34.74 34.80 8.25
CA LYS A 268 33.84 33.83 8.88
C LYS A 268 32.36 34.14 8.61
N PHE A 269 31.97 35.41 8.69
CA PHE A 269 30.60 35.83 8.37
C PHE A 269 30.26 35.60 6.89
N LYS A 270 31.20 35.91 5.99
CA LYS A 270 31.05 35.64 4.56
C LYS A 270 30.89 34.15 4.29
N GLU A 271 31.71 33.30 4.94
CA GLU A 271 31.60 31.84 4.82
C GLU A 271 30.21 31.33 5.21
N GLN A 272 29.67 31.79 6.35
CA GLN A 272 28.33 31.42 6.81
C GLN A 272 27.22 31.88 5.84
N THR A 273 27.28 33.13 5.38
CA THR A 273 26.27 33.66 4.45
C THR A 273 26.36 33.03 3.06
N ASP A 274 27.55 32.73 2.56
CA ASP A 274 27.76 32.05 1.29
C ASP A 274 27.24 30.61 1.34
N ALA A 275 27.41 29.90 2.46
CA ALA A 275 26.83 28.56 2.64
C ALA A 275 25.30 28.57 2.52
N VAL A 276 24.60 29.51 3.17
CA VAL A 276 23.12 29.60 3.09
C VAL A 276 22.66 30.03 1.70
N LYS A 277 23.37 30.97 1.06
CA LYS A 277 23.07 31.37 -0.33
C LYS A 277 23.23 30.18 -1.28
N LYS A 278 24.26 29.36 -1.09
CA LYS A 278 24.49 28.17 -1.90
C LYS A 278 23.37 27.14 -1.74
N LEU A 279 22.93 26.87 -0.50
CA LEU A 279 21.77 26.01 -0.23
C LEU A 279 20.51 26.50 -0.95
N ASN A 280 20.27 27.82 -0.97
CA ASN A 280 19.12 28.38 -1.68
C ASN A 280 19.27 28.30 -3.21
N GLN A 281 20.46 28.53 -3.76
CA GLN A 281 20.73 28.37 -5.19
C GLN A 281 20.55 26.93 -5.67
N ASP A 282 20.92 25.95 -4.84
CA ASP A 282 20.80 24.53 -5.18
C ASP A 282 19.32 24.07 -5.28
N LEU A 283 18.37 24.85 -4.75
CA LEU A 283 16.93 24.61 -4.89
C LEU A 283 16.33 25.14 -6.20
N ASP A 284 17.00 26.06 -6.92
CA ASP A 284 16.44 26.71 -8.12
C ASP A 284 16.08 25.70 -9.22
N LYS A 285 16.96 24.72 -9.45
CA LYS A 285 16.78 23.67 -10.44
C LYS A 285 15.61 22.74 -10.08
N PRO A 286 15.60 22.07 -8.91
CA PRO A 286 14.51 21.14 -8.57
C PRO A 286 13.15 21.85 -8.44
N MET A 287 13.10 23.11 -7.99
CA MET A 287 11.86 23.90 -8.04
C MET A 287 11.36 24.10 -9.47
N THR A 288 12.26 24.46 -10.40
CA THR A 288 11.90 24.64 -11.81
C THR A 288 11.41 23.34 -12.45
N GLU A 289 12.13 22.24 -12.22
CA GLU A 289 11.75 20.91 -12.70
C GLU A 289 10.40 20.46 -12.13
N SER A 290 10.08 20.82 -10.88
CA SER A 290 8.79 20.51 -10.25
C SER A 290 7.64 21.31 -10.87
N VAL A 291 7.84 22.60 -11.13
CA VAL A 291 6.84 23.43 -11.82
C VAL A 291 6.60 22.91 -13.24
N ASP A 292 7.67 22.64 -13.99
CA ASP A 292 7.57 22.13 -15.36
C ASP A 292 6.91 20.74 -15.40
N GLY A 293 7.28 19.86 -14.46
CA GLY A 293 6.66 18.55 -14.29
C GLY A 293 5.16 18.66 -13.98
N CYS A 294 4.78 19.55 -13.08
CA CYS A 294 3.37 19.81 -12.76
C CYS A 294 2.60 20.23 -14.01
N ILE A 295 3.09 21.24 -14.74
CA ILE A 295 2.46 21.73 -15.98
C ILE A 295 2.29 20.59 -16.98
N VAL A 296 3.36 19.85 -17.28
CA VAL A 296 3.32 18.78 -18.29
C VAL A 296 2.25 17.73 -18.00
N TYR A 297 2.12 17.30 -16.74
CA TYR A 297 1.20 16.24 -16.37
C TYR A 297 -0.23 16.74 -16.16
N ILE A 298 -0.41 17.95 -15.59
CA ILE A 298 -1.73 18.55 -15.46
C ILE A 298 -2.30 18.95 -16.83
N GLU A 299 -1.49 19.41 -17.79
CA GLU A 299 -1.96 19.67 -19.16
C GLU A 299 -2.42 18.37 -19.86
N LYS A 300 -1.74 17.24 -19.64
CA LYS A 300 -2.20 15.94 -20.15
C LYS A 300 -3.55 15.54 -19.55
N SER A 301 -3.68 15.63 -18.21
CA SER A 301 -4.95 15.41 -17.52
C SER A 301 -6.07 16.29 -18.09
N TYR A 302 -5.84 17.60 -18.16
CA TYR A 302 -6.81 18.57 -18.68
C TYR A 302 -7.23 18.21 -20.12
N ASN A 303 -6.28 17.93 -21.01
CA ASN A 303 -6.58 17.62 -22.40
C ASN A 303 -7.33 16.29 -22.59
N ILE A 304 -7.06 15.28 -21.76
CA ILE A 304 -7.82 14.02 -21.79
C ILE A 304 -9.25 14.25 -21.28
N LEU A 305 -9.41 14.97 -20.18
CA LEU A 305 -10.68 15.10 -19.49
C LEU A 305 -11.62 16.13 -20.13
N LYS A 306 -11.09 17.22 -20.72
CA LYS A 306 -11.92 18.31 -21.28
C LYS A 306 -12.79 17.86 -22.46
N ASP A 307 -12.30 16.90 -23.24
CA ASP A 307 -12.96 16.40 -24.46
C ASP A 307 -13.83 15.16 -24.19
N LYS A 308 -13.85 14.68 -22.94
CA LYS A 308 -14.63 13.51 -22.53
C LYS A 308 -16.10 13.89 -22.31
N LYS A 309 -17.01 13.19 -23.02
CA LYS A 309 -18.46 13.46 -22.96
C LYS A 309 -19.08 13.15 -21.60
N ASP A 310 -18.76 11.99 -21.04
CA ASP A 310 -19.39 11.46 -19.82
C ASP A 310 -18.38 11.41 -18.68
N LEU A 311 -18.13 12.57 -18.07
CA LEU A 311 -17.26 12.70 -16.90
C LEU A 311 -17.98 12.25 -15.63
N ASN A 312 -17.36 11.36 -14.87
CA ASN A 312 -17.80 11.07 -13.50
C ASN A 312 -17.44 12.21 -12.52
N SER A 313 -17.92 12.15 -11.27
CA SER A 313 -17.69 13.21 -10.29
C SER A 313 -16.22 13.46 -9.96
N VAL A 314 -15.39 12.40 -9.94
CA VAL A 314 -13.94 12.53 -9.70
C VAL A 314 -13.27 13.21 -10.87
N GLU A 315 -13.61 12.81 -12.10
CA GLU A 315 -13.06 13.39 -13.32
C GLU A 315 -13.44 14.86 -13.49
N LYS A 316 -14.68 15.25 -13.16
CA LYS A 316 -15.10 16.66 -13.11
C LYS A 316 -14.25 17.46 -12.12
N SER A 317 -13.97 16.89 -10.95
CA SER A 317 -13.12 17.52 -9.94
C SER A 317 -11.69 17.69 -10.43
N CYS A 318 -11.10 16.64 -11.02
CA CYS A 318 -9.77 16.69 -11.62
C CYS A 318 -9.67 17.71 -12.76
N LEU A 319 -10.66 17.75 -13.66
CA LEU A 319 -10.70 18.72 -14.77
C LEU A 319 -10.72 20.16 -14.25
N ARG A 320 -11.62 20.47 -13.31
CA ARG A 320 -11.71 21.81 -12.71
C ARG A 320 -10.40 22.19 -12.01
N LYS A 321 -9.90 21.32 -11.12
CA LYS A 321 -8.66 21.57 -10.38
C LYS A 321 -7.44 21.71 -11.30
N SER A 322 -7.44 21.01 -12.45
CA SER A 322 -6.34 21.13 -13.42
C SER A 322 -6.18 22.57 -13.90
N VAL A 323 -7.29 23.31 -14.08
CA VAL A 323 -7.25 24.72 -14.44
C VAL A 323 -6.53 25.55 -13.37
N ASP A 324 -6.87 25.34 -12.11
CA ASP A 324 -6.31 26.08 -10.97
C ASP A 324 -4.80 25.84 -10.83
N PHE A 325 -4.39 24.56 -10.94
CA PHE A 325 -2.98 24.19 -10.89
C PHE A 325 -2.20 24.79 -12.07
N LEU A 326 -2.76 24.76 -13.28
CA LEU A 326 -2.11 25.34 -14.45
C LEU A 326 -1.98 26.85 -14.33
N ALA A 327 -3.03 27.55 -13.90
CA ALA A 327 -2.97 28.99 -13.64
C ALA A 327 -1.86 29.31 -12.63
N ASN A 328 -1.83 28.63 -11.48
CA ASN A 328 -0.81 28.85 -10.45
C ASN A 328 0.62 28.59 -10.99
N MET A 329 0.85 27.45 -11.63
CA MET A 329 2.19 27.11 -12.15
C MET A 329 2.66 28.08 -13.24
N TYR A 330 1.78 28.51 -14.14
CA TYR A 330 2.13 29.53 -15.14
C TYR A 330 2.36 30.91 -14.52
N ALA A 331 1.66 31.27 -13.43
CA ALA A 331 1.93 32.50 -12.68
C ALA A 331 3.35 32.50 -12.10
N ILE A 332 3.79 31.38 -11.51
CA ILE A 332 5.16 31.21 -10.99
C ILE A 332 6.19 31.41 -12.11
N LYS A 333 6.00 30.76 -13.27
CA LYS A 333 6.92 30.91 -14.42
C LYS A 333 6.95 32.33 -14.95
N ARG A 334 5.78 32.98 -15.07
CA ARG A 334 5.66 34.39 -15.46
C ARG A 334 6.45 35.28 -14.52
N ASP A 335 6.21 35.18 -13.22
CA ASP A 335 6.83 36.06 -12.23
C ASP A 335 8.35 35.85 -12.17
N LYS A 336 8.84 34.61 -12.38
CA LYS A 336 10.27 34.32 -12.50
C LYS A 336 10.91 34.93 -13.75
N ALA A 337 10.17 35.04 -14.86
CA ALA A 337 10.64 35.66 -16.10
C ALA A 337 10.58 37.20 -16.08
N ARG A 338 9.78 37.80 -15.18
CA ARG A 338 9.56 39.24 -15.12
C ARG A 338 10.89 40.01 -15.00
N GLY A 339 11.12 40.91 -15.96
CA GLY A 339 12.32 41.75 -16.02
C GLY A 339 13.62 41.02 -16.40
N LYS A 340 13.59 39.70 -16.59
CA LYS A 340 14.76 38.87 -16.94
C LYS A 340 14.66 38.32 -18.36
N ASP A 341 13.47 37.89 -18.77
CA ASP A 341 13.17 37.37 -20.10
C ASP A 341 11.77 37.84 -20.53
N PRO A 342 11.67 38.99 -21.22
CA PRO A 342 10.39 39.54 -21.66
C PRO A 342 9.60 38.59 -22.58
N LYS A 343 10.29 37.84 -23.43
CA LYS A 343 9.64 36.90 -24.36
C LYS A 343 9.02 35.73 -23.61
N ALA A 344 9.74 35.16 -22.64
CA ALA A 344 9.18 34.11 -21.80
C ALA A 344 8.05 34.63 -20.90
N TYR A 345 8.18 35.85 -20.38
CA TYR A 345 7.13 36.51 -19.60
C TYR A 345 5.80 36.57 -20.37
N ASP A 346 5.81 37.10 -21.59
CA ASP A 346 4.60 37.25 -22.41
C ASP A 346 3.93 35.90 -22.70
N VAL A 347 4.72 34.86 -22.97
CA VAL A 347 4.24 33.49 -23.20
C VAL A 347 3.56 32.93 -21.95
N TYR A 348 4.19 33.07 -20.78
CA TYR A 348 3.63 32.54 -19.53
C TYR A 348 2.45 33.35 -19.03
N ASP A 349 2.44 34.67 -19.22
CA ASP A 349 1.29 35.52 -18.88
C ASP A 349 0.06 35.18 -19.73
N ALA A 350 0.24 34.95 -21.04
CA ALA A 350 -0.85 34.50 -21.90
C ALA A 350 -1.43 33.15 -21.43
N LYS A 351 -0.57 32.20 -21.02
CA LYS A 351 -1.01 30.90 -20.47
C LYS A 351 -1.71 31.04 -19.12
N TYR A 352 -1.17 31.85 -18.21
CA TYR A 352 -1.81 32.19 -16.94
C TYR A 352 -3.23 32.74 -17.19
N ASN A 353 -3.35 33.78 -18.01
CA ASN A 353 -4.62 34.43 -18.30
C ASN A 353 -5.63 33.49 -19.01
N PHE A 354 -5.14 32.53 -19.81
CA PHE A 354 -6.00 31.52 -20.42
C PHE A 354 -6.65 30.63 -19.35
N TYR A 355 -5.86 30.04 -18.45
CA TYR A 355 -6.39 29.15 -17.42
C TYR A 355 -7.16 29.90 -16.33
N ASP A 356 -6.71 31.09 -15.91
CA ASP A 356 -7.41 31.92 -14.93
C ASP A 356 -8.86 32.26 -15.36
N LYS A 357 -9.08 32.50 -16.66
CA LYS A 357 -10.43 32.73 -17.20
C LYS A 357 -11.33 31.49 -17.14
N LEU A 358 -10.76 30.30 -17.15
CA LEU A 358 -11.47 29.02 -17.08
C LEU A 358 -11.81 28.61 -15.64
N HIS A 359 -11.30 29.32 -14.63
CA HIS A 359 -11.57 29.04 -13.21
C HIS A 359 -13.04 29.29 -12.80
N LYS A 360 -13.80 30.01 -13.63
CA LYS A 360 -15.14 30.50 -13.35
C LYS A 360 -16.25 29.45 -13.40
#